data_AF-A0A2N0MKH9-F1
#
_entry.id   AF-A0A2N0MKH9-F1
#
_cell.length_a   1.000
_cell.length_b   1.000
_cell.length_c   1.000
_cell.angle_alpha   90.00
_cell.angle_beta   90.00
_cell.angle_gamma   90.00
#
_symmetry.space_group_name_H-M   'P 1'
#
loop_
_entity.id
_entity.type
_entity.pdbx_description
1 polymer ?
#
loop_
_entity_poly.entity_id
_entity_poly.type
_entity_poly.pdbx_seq_one_letter_code
_entity_poly.pdbx_strand_id
1 'polypeptide(L)'
;MGLGKLFNRQLSGYPGGYKKMRRGFQGFHDAPPFEVPDDPKDRRSRIPPLGYREYWYPALPAMDVKKSEPSLLRMLGTDVVFFQDKQGEVQALLDWCPHRAVYLSMGKCYFKGFVTCPYHGATFDGDGNCVAFLTEGPDSKMVGQEEMKARKFPTVTLKGMVFI
;
A
#
# COMPACT_ATOMS: atom_id res chain seq x y z
N MET A 1 30.65 -31.38 -6.99
CA MET A 1 30.15 -30.63 -8.17
C MET A 1 28.71 -31.05 -8.41
N GLY A 2 27.74 -30.21 -8.05
CA GLY A 2 26.31 -30.49 -8.23
C GLY A 2 25.65 -29.34 -8.96
N LEU A 3 25.44 -29.52 -10.26
CA LEU A 3 24.83 -28.62 -11.24
C LEU A 3 23.30 -28.46 -10.99
N GLY A 4 22.90 -28.03 -9.79
CA GLY A 4 21.50 -28.05 -9.35
C GLY A 4 20.86 -26.69 -9.04
N LYS A 5 21.51 -25.55 -9.39
CA LYS A 5 21.01 -24.20 -9.06
C LYS A 5 20.83 -23.28 -10.27
N LEU A 6 20.36 -23.81 -11.40
CA LEU A 6 20.15 -23.02 -12.63
C LEU A 6 18.68 -22.74 -12.97
N PHE A 7 17.74 -23.05 -12.08
CA PHE A 7 16.32 -22.71 -12.29
C PHE A 7 15.75 -22.01 -11.07
N ASN A 8 16.17 -20.75 -10.84
CA ASN A 8 15.28 -19.80 -10.18
C ASN A 8 14.80 -18.82 -11.25
N ARG A 9 13.75 -19.29 -11.93
CA ARG A 9 12.95 -18.62 -12.94
C ARG A 9 12.57 -17.24 -12.41
N GLN A 10 13.22 -16.20 -12.91
CA GLN A 10 12.76 -14.82 -12.77
C GLN A 10 11.48 -14.73 -13.59
N LEU A 11 10.35 -15.07 -12.96
CA LEU A 11 9.03 -14.95 -13.57
C LEU A 11 8.82 -13.45 -13.85
N SER A 12 8.60 -13.18 -15.13
CA SER A 12 8.39 -11.87 -15.71
C SER A 12 7.39 -11.03 -14.93
N GLY A 13 7.90 -9.96 -14.33
CA GLY A 13 7.19 -8.72 -14.02
C GLY A 13 8.09 -7.57 -14.45
N TYR A 14 7.54 -6.35 -14.53
CA TYR A 14 8.34 -5.13 -14.74
C TYR A 14 9.64 -5.16 -13.89
N PRO A 15 10.79 -4.70 -14.42
CA PRO A 15 11.98 -4.50 -13.60
C PRO A 15 11.61 -3.52 -12.47
N GLY A 16 11.56 -4.00 -11.22
CA GLY A 16 10.92 -3.28 -10.11
C GLY A 16 9.69 -3.96 -9.48
N GLY A 17 9.36 -5.19 -9.91
CA GLY A 17 8.25 -5.97 -9.39
C GLY A 17 8.23 -6.08 -7.86
N TYR A 18 7.02 -6.29 -7.31
CA TYR A 18 6.77 -6.47 -5.89
C TYR A 18 7.82 -7.41 -5.26
N LYS A 19 8.68 -6.84 -4.43
CA LYS A 19 9.62 -7.59 -3.61
C LYS A 19 9.10 -7.52 -2.19
N LYS A 20 8.79 -8.67 -1.60
CA LYS A 20 8.40 -8.79 -0.20
C LYS A 20 9.58 -8.41 0.69
N MET A 21 9.75 -7.11 0.92
CA MET A 21 10.84 -6.60 1.74
C MET A 21 10.42 -6.55 3.20
N ARG A 22 11.34 -6.85 4.13
CA ARG A 22 11.14 -6.48 5.54
C ARG A 22 11.09 -4.95 5.62
N ARG A 23 10.22 -4.39 6.48
CA ARG A 23 9.93 -2.94 6.62
C ARG A 23 11.17 -2.05 6.37
N GLY A 24 11.00 -0.98 5.60
CA GLY A 24 11.96 0.13 5.50
C GLY A 24 12.87 0.16 4.26
N PHE A 25 12.74 -0.79 3.35
CA PHE A 25 13.45 -0.78 2.07
C PHE A 25 12.44 -1.15 1.00
N GLN A 26 11.75 -0.17 0.44
CA GLN A 26 11.44 -0.26 -0.98
C GLN A 26 12.45 0.66 -1.62
N GLY A 27 13.60 0.09 -1.96
CA GLY A 27 14.70 0.82 -2.56
C GLY A 27 14.14 1.56 -3.77
N PHE A 28 14.17 2.88 -3.72
CA PHE A 28 13.99 3.76 -4.88
C PHE A 28 14.90 3.34 -6.06
N HIS A 29 15.92 2.51 -5.78
CA HIS A 29 17.00 2.09 -6.67
C HIS A 29 16.94 0.62 -7.13
N ASP A 30 15.98 -0.19 -6.63
CA ASP A 30 15.95 -1.63 -6.96
C ASP A 30 15.23 -1.92 -8.29
N ALA A 31 14.45 -0.97 -8.79
CA ALA A 31 14.01 -0.94 -10.18
C ALA A 31 15.05 -0.12 -10.94
N PRO A 32 15.70 -0.64 -12.00
CA PRO A 32 16.46 0.24 -12.89
C PRO A 32 15.51 1.35 -13.34
N PRO A 33 15.94 2.64 -13.28
CA PRO A 33 15.08 3.73 -13.67
C PRO A 33 14.56 3.44 -15.08
N PHE A 34 13.26 3.59 -15.27
CA PHE A 34 12.73 3.55 -16.63
C PHE A 34 13.38 4.69 -17.41
N GLU A 35 14.33 4.35 -18.28
CA GLU A 35 14.93 5.32 -19.18
C GLU A 35 13.90 5.71 -20.22
N VAL A 36 13.46 6.96 -20.12
CA VAL A 36 12.53 7.54 -21.09
C VAL A 36 13.26 7.62 -22.43
N PRO A 37 12.74 7.03 -23.52
CA PRO A 37 13.38 7.12 -24.82
C PRO A 37 13.52 8.57 -25.28
N ASP A 38 14.70 8.94 -25.77
CA ASP A 38 14.98 10.23 -26.41
C ASP A 38 14.48 10.23 -27.88
N ASP A 39 13.25 9.76 -28.08
CA ASP A 39 12.54 9.84 -29.35
C ASP A 39 11.18 10.50 -29.11
N PRO A 40 10.94 11.72 -29.61
CA PRO A 40 9.68 12.43 -29.44
C PRO A 40 8.49 11.74 -30.15
N LYS A 41 8.75 10.78 -31.06
CA LYS A 41 7.71 9.94 -31.68
C LYS A 41 7.36 8.72 -30.81
N ASP A 42 8.23 8.33 -29.90
CA ASP A 42 7.94 7.27 -28.94
C ASP A 42 6.93 7.79 -27.91
N ARG A 43 5.78 7.11 -27.76
CA ARG A 43 4.76 7.51 -26.77
C ARG A 43 5.27 7.46 -25.34
N ARG A 44 6.32 6.67 -25.07
CA ARG A 44 6.98 6.58 -23.77
C ARG A 44 7.66 7.89 -23.36
N SER A 45 8.09 8.72 -24.34
CA SER A 45 8.61 10.07 -24.09
C SER A 45 7.62 11.00 -23.41
N ARG A 46 6.31 10.66 -23.45
CA ARG A 46 5.22 11.45 -22.85
C ARG A 46 4.82 10.99 -21.45
N ILE A 47 5.40 9.89 -20.95
CA ILE A 47 5.07 9.36 -19.63
C ILE A 47 5.66 10.32 -18.56
N PRO A 48 4.84 10.87 -17.65
CA PRO A 48 5.36 11.67 -16.55
C PRO A 48 6.33 10.86 -15.69
N PRO A 49 7.36 11.47 -15.06
CA PRO A 49 8.35 10.74 -14.27
C PRO A 49 7.79 9.84 -13.17
N LEU A 50 6.61 10.17 -12.63
CA LEU A 50 5.91 9.39 -11.60
C LEU A 50 4.81 8.47 -12.16
N GLY A 51 4.50 8.54 -13.46
CA GLY A 51 3.38 7.84 -14.09
C GLY A 51 2.10 8.68 -14.21
N TYR A 52 1.03 8.07 -14.71
CA TYR A 52 -0.27 8.72 -14.91
C TYR A 52 -1.18 8.53 -13.71
N ARG A 53 -1.87 9.59 -13.29
CA ARG A 53 -2.91 9.51 -12.26
C ARG A 53 -4.23 9.04 -12.86
N GLU A 54 -5.12 8.54 -12.01
CA GLU A 54 -6.48 8.10 -12.37
C GLU A 54 -6.52 6.88 -13.32
N TYR A 55 -5.60 5.93 -13.13
CA TYR A 55 -5.60 4.62 -13.80
C TYR A 55 -5.40 3.51 -12.76
N TRP A 56 -5.90 2.31 -13.07
CA TRP A 56 -5.66 1.12 -12.27
C TRP A 56 -4.24 0.60 -12.45
N TYR A 57 -3.54 0.38 -11.34
CA TYR A 57 -2.20 -0.20 -11.30
C TYR A 57 -2.20 -1.48 -10.45
N PRO A 58 -1.53 -2.56 -10.90
CA PRO A 58 -1.30 -3.72 -10.03
C PRO A 58 -0.37 -3.29 -8.88
N ALA A 59 -0.82 -3.52 -7.66
CA ALA A 59 -0.13 -3.13 -6.43
C ALA A 59 0.68 -4.31 -5.86
N LEU A 60 0.00 -5.28 -5.23
CA LEU A 60 0.65 -6.39 -4.53
C LEU A 60 -0.22 -7.65 -4.49
N PRO A 61 0.36 -8.86 -4.35
CA PRO A 61 -0.41 -10.09 -4.23
C PRO A 61 -1.28 -10.03 -2.98
N ALA A 62 -2.57 -10.34 -3.10
CA ALA A 62 -3.50 -10.28 -1.96
C ALA A 62 -3.04 -11.18 -0.80
N MET A 63 -2.42 -12.32 -1.13
CA MET A 63 -1.86 -13.27 -0.17
C MET A 63 -0.68 -12.74 0.66
N ASP A 64 -0.05 -11.65 0.22
CA ASP A 64 1.07 -11.05 0.96
C ASP A 64 0.62 -10.04 2.02
N VAL A 65 -0.64 -9.60 1.99
CA VAL A 65 -1.22 -8.77 3.04
C VAL A 65 -1.55 -9.64 4.25
N LYS A 66 -0.86 -9.38 5.36
CA LYS A 66 -1.05 -10.14 6.61
C LYS A 66 -2.28 -9.67 7.36
N LYS A 67 -2.87 -10.58 8.14
CA LYS A 67 -4.03 -10.30 9.01
C LYS A 67 -3.72 -9.35 10.18
N SER A 68 -2.50 -9.37 10.70
CA SER A 68 -2.12 -8.65 11.93
C SER A 68 -1.24 -7.42 11.68
N GLU A 69 -0.77 -7.22 10.45
CA GLU A 69 0.19 -6.16 10.12
C GLU A 69 -0.17 -5.52 8.78
N PRO A 70 -0.24 -4.18 8.72
CA PRO A 70 -0.40 -3.50 7.45
C PRO A 70 0.85 -3.66 6.58
N SER A 71 0.66 -3.62 5.26
CA SER A 71 1.73 -3.60 4.26
C SER A 71 1.89 -2.19 3.70
N LEU A 72 3.12 -1.81 3.36
CA LEU A 72 3.44 -0.54 2.70
C LEU A 72 3.89 -0.82 1.27
N LEU A 73 3.41 -0.02 0.33
CA LEU A 73 3.93 0.05 -1.04
C LEU A 73 3.88 1.49 -1.53
N ARG A 74 4.99 1.98 -2.07
CA ARG A 74 5.05 3.29 -2.73
C ARG A 74 4.66 3.15 -4.20
N MET A 75 3.63 3.87 -4.64
CA MET A 75 3.15 3.88 -6.02
C MET A 75 3.01 5.31 -6.52
N LEU A 76 3.55 5.61 -7.70
CA LEU A 76 3.51 6.95 -8.31
C LEU A 76 3.97 8.09 -7.35
N GLY A 77 4.98 7.82 -6.53
CA GLY A 77 5.50 8.75 -5.52
C GLY A 77 4.63 8.90 -4.26
N THR A 78 3.58 8.09 -4.11
CA THR A 78 2.65 8.11 -2.96
C THR A 78 2.80 6.85 -2.12
N ASP A 79 2.92 6.99 -0.80
CA ASP A 79 2.91 5.85 0.11
C ASP A 79 1.49 5.38 0.39
N VAL A 80 1.26 4.08 0.17
CA VAL A 80 -0.04 3.46 0.33
C VAL A 80 0.06 2.33 1.36
N VAL A 81 -0.86 2.34 2.32
CA VAL A 81 -0.99 1.29 3.33
C VAL A 81 -2.09 0.31 2.92
N PHE A 82 -1.81 -0.99 3.02
CA PHE A 82 -2.71 -2.07 2.68
C PHE A 82 -3.00 -2.96 3.90
N PHE A 83 -4.26 -3.30 4.11
CA PHE A 83 -4.71 -4.21 5.16
C PHE A 83 -5.99 -4.94 4.75
N GLN A 84 -6.35 -6.00 5.46
CA GLN A 84 -7.59 -6.74 5.17
C GLN A 84 -8.76 -6.14 5.93
N ASP A 85 -9.90 -5.97 5.25
CA ASP A 85 -11.17 -5.64 5.89
C ASP A 85 -11.78 -6.83 6.66
N LYS A 86 -13.02 -6.65 7.15
CA LYS A 86 -13.72 -7.68 7.92
C LYS A 86 -14.07 -8.91 7.08
N GLN A 87 -14.18 -8.76 5.76
CA GLN A 87 -14.47 -9.81 4.80
C GLN A 87 -13.18 -10.54 4.37
N GLY A 88 -12.02 -9.92 4.59
CA GLY A 88 -10.72 -10.42 4.18
C GLY A 88 -10.24 -9.85 2.85
N GLU A 89 -10.99 -8.91 2.27
CA GLU A 89 -10.59 -8.19 1.06
C GLU A 89 -9.56 -7.13 1.40
N VAL A 90 -8.64 -6.88 0.47
CA VAL A 90 -7.57 -5.91 0.67
C VAL A 90 -8.08 -4.50 0.40
N GLN A 91 -7.90 -3.63 1.39
CA GLN A 91 -8.20 -2.21 1.31
C GLN A 91 -6.90 -1.40 1.30
N ALA A 92 -6.97 -0.22 0.70
CA ALA A 92 -5.83 0.67 0.55
C ALA A 92 -6.18 2.09 1.00
N LEU A 93 -5.34 2.64 1.88
CA LEU A 93 -5.43 4.03 2.32
C LEU A 93 -4.11 4.74 2.01
N LEU A 94 -4.13 6.07 1.95
CA LEU A 94 -2.92 6.87 2.06
C LEU A 94 -2.20 6.50 3.35
N ASP A 95 -0.89 6.29 3.30
CA ASP A 95 -0.09 5.97 4.48
C ASP A 95 0.14 7.20 5.37
N TRP A 96 -0.94 7.86 5.79
CA TRP A 96 -0.91 9.10 6.55
C TRP A 96 -2.10 9.10 7.51
N CYS A 97 -1.84 9.08 8.81
CA CYS A 97 -2.88 9.28 9.83
C CYS A 97 -3.35 10.76 9.85
N PRO A 98 -4.65 11.05 9.56
CA PRO A 98 -5.17 12.42 9.49
C PRO A 98 -5.04 13.20 10.80
N HIS A 99 -4.82 12.52 11.94
CA HIS A 99 -4.58 13.19 13.22
C HIS A 99 -3.27 14.02 13.23
N ARG A 100 -2.11 13.39 12.95
CA ARG A 100 -0.78 14.02 13.10
C ARG A 100 0.30 13.49 12.14
N ALA A 101 -0.11 13.01 10.97
CA ALA A 101 0.83 12.63 9.91
C ALA A 101 1.80 11.48 10.18
N VAL A 102 1.49 10.64 11.17
CA VAL A 102 2.24 9.40 11.37
C VAL A 102 1.79 8.34 10.36
N TYR A 103 2.76 7.61 9.81
CA TYR A 103 2.54 6.49 8.91
C TYR A 103 1.67 5.40 9.57
N LEU A 104 0.56 5.05 8.92
CA LEU A 104 -0.34 3.97 9.35
C LEU A 104 0.31 2.60 9.19
N SER A 105 1.20 2.44 8.21
CA SER A 105 1.98 1.24 7.95
C SER A 105 2.95 0.87 9.08
N MET A 106 3.31 1.83 9.93
CA MET A 106 4.07 1.57 11.16
C MET A 106 3.20 0.94 12.27
N GLY A 107 1.88 1.02 12.13
CA GLY A 107 0.88 0.50 13.05
C GLY A 107 0.69 -1.02 13.03
N LYS A 108 -0.48 -1.45 13.49
CA LYS A 108 -0.90 -2.84 13.60
C LYS A 108 -2.38 -2.99 13.23
N CYS A 109 -2.76 -4.20 12.83
CA CYS A 109 -4.17 -4.58 12.69
C CYS A 109 -4.57 -5.36 13.95
N TYR A 110 -4.82 -4.64 15.06
CA TYR A 110 -5.16 -5.27 16.34
C TYR A 110 -6.50 -6.02 16.27
N PHE A 111 -7.40 -5.54 15.42
CA PHE A 111 -8.74 -6.08 15.23
C PHE A 111 -8.94 -6.39 13.75
N LYS A 112 -9.64 -7.50 13.45
CA LYS A 112 -9.93 -7.88 12.07
C LYS A 112 -10.70 -6.74 11.39
N GLY A 113 -10.20 -6.30 10.25
CA GLY A 113 -10.84 -5.31 9.41
C GLY A 113 -10.39 -3.87 9.62
N PHE A 114 -9.38 -3.65 10.45
CA PHE A 114 -8.97 -2.31 10.84
C PHE A 114 -7.45 -2.15 10.89
N VAL A 115 -6.98 -0.94 10.60
CA VAL A 115 -5.60 -0.52 10.81
C VAL A 115 -5.55 0.52 11.94
N THR A 116 -4.65 0.33 12.90
CA THR A 116 -4.47 1.22 14.04
C THR A 116 -3.15 1.97 13.93
N CYS A 117 -3.23 3.30 13.93
CA CYS A 117 -2.09 4.20 13.99
C CYS A 117 -1.29 3.96 15.28
N PRO A 118 0.06 3.84 15.20
CA PRO A 118 0.88 3.54 16.37
C PRO A 118 1.03 4.72 17.34
N TYR A 119 0.60 5.92 16.96
CA TYR A 119 0.85 7.11 17.77
C TYR A 119 -0.16 7.25 18.91
N HIS A 120 -1.44 7.41 18.58
CA HIS A 120 -2.51 7.63 19.57
C HIS A 120 -3.66 6.64 19.40
N GLY A 121 -3.44 5.54 18.67
CA GLY A 121 -4.45 4.48 18.54
C GLY A 121 -5.68 4.85 17.69
N ALA A 122 -5.62 5.93 16.90
CA ALA A 122 -6.62 6.20 15.87
C ALA A 122 -6.72 4.99 14.94
N THR A 123 -7.91 4.40 14.83
CA THR A 123 -8.16 3.12 14.18
C THR A 123 -9.16 3.31 13.05
N PHE A 124 -8.81 2.82 11.86
CA PHE A 124 -9.52 3.08 10.62
C PHE A 124 -10.07 1.80 10.01
N ASP A 125 -11.27 1.88 9.44
CA ASP A 125 -11.85 0.83 8.60
C ASP A 125 -11.37 0.91 7.14
N GLY A 126 -11.84 -0.02 6.31
CA GLY A 126 -11.53 -0.09 4.88
C GLY A 126 -12.01 1.11 4.06
N ASP A 127 -12.96 1.89 4.58
CA ASP A 127 -13.47 3.11 3.96
C ASP A 127 -12.73 4.37 4.43
N GLY A 128 -11.76 4.20 5.33
CA GLY A 128 -10.95 5.25 5.92
C GLY A 128 -11.63 5.95 7.11
N ASN A 129 -12.79 5.49 7.56
CA ASN A 129 -13.46 6.11 8.70
C ASN A 129 -12.68 5.82 9.98
N CYS A 130 -12.45 6.87 10.79
CA CYS A 130 -11.96 6.69 12.15
C CYS A 130 -13.07 6.08 13.02
N VAL A 131 -12.92 4.81 13.39
CA VAL A 131 -13.94 4.03 14.12
C VAL A 131 -13.63 3.87 15.61
N ALA A 132 -12.38 4.11 16.01
CA ALA A 132 -11.97 4.06 17.40
C ALA A 132 -10.71 4.91 17.63
N PHE A 133 -10.56 5.39 18.86
CA PHE A 133 -9.36 6.07 19.32
C PHE A 133 -8.91 5.40 20.62
N LEU A 134 -8.05 4.38 20.50
CA LEU A 134 -7.83 3.40 21.59
C LEU A 134 -7.33 4.03 22.90
N THR A 135 -6.61 5.15 22.85
CA THR A 135 -6.10 5.84 24.05
C THR A 135 -7.13 6.75 24.71
N GLU A 136 -8.22 7.11 24.02
CA GLU A 136 -9.29 7.98 24.54
C GLU A 136 -10.55 7.20 24.94
N GLY A 137 -10.68 5.95 24.48
CA GLY A 137 -11.84 5.11 24.79
C GLY A 137 -13.01 5.28 23.82
N PRO A 138 -14.16 4.62 24.10
CA PRO A 138 -15.29 4.56 23.17
C PRO A 138 -15.99 5.91 22.95
N ASP A 139 -15.88 6.84 23.90
CA ASP A 139 -16.54 8.15 23.85
C ASP A 139 -15.66 9.25 23.21
N SER A 140 -14.57 8.86 22.55
CA SER A 140 -13.68 9.81 21.86
C SER A 140 -14.44 10.64 20.83
N LYS A 141 -14.31 11.96 20.94
CA LYS A 141 -14.90 12.90 19.99
C LYS A 141 -14.24 12.86 18.60
N MET A 142 -13.10 12.19 18.46
CA MET A 142 -12.39 12.03 17.19
C MET A 142 -13.02 10.98 16.27
N VAL A 143 -13.82 10.07 16.83
CA VAL A 143 -14.49 8.99 16.07
C VAL A 143 -15.63 9.56 15.25
N GLY A 144 -15.73 9.16 13.98
CA GLY A 144 -16.78 9.59 13.07
C GLY A 144 -16.68 11.03 12.53
N GLN A 145 -15.61 11.76 12.86
CA GLN A 145 -15.36 13.10 12.31
C GLN A 145 -14.84 13.01 10.88
N GLU A 146 -15.30 13.90 10.00
CA GLU A 146 -14.88 13.92 8.58
C GLU A 146 -13.41 14.30 8.44
N GLU A 147 -12.91 15.20 9.29
CA GLU A 147 -11.49 15.60 9.34
C GLU A 147 -10.57 14.45 9.78
N MET A 148 -11.13 13.45 10.45
CA MET A 148 -10.44 12.24 10.86
C MET A 148 -10.55 11.12 9.82
N LYS A 149 -11.12 11.36 8.64
CA LYS A 149 -11.20 10.35 7.59
C LYS A 149 -9.87 10.19 6.87
N ALA A 150 -9.32 8.98 6.89
CA ALA A 150 -8.16 8.64 6.10
C ALA A 150 -8.53 8.55 4.61
N ARG A 151 -7.66 9.05 3.74
CA ARG A 151 -7.91 9.03 2.29
C ARG A 151 -7.84 7.59 1.77
N LYS A 152 -8.95 7.11 1.20
CA LYS A 152 -9.05 5.80 0.54
C LYS A 152 -8.56 5.84 -0.91
N PHE A 153 -7.94 4.75 -1.36
CA PHE A 153 -7.81 4.41 -2.77
C PHE A 153 -8.81 3.30 -3.12
N PRO A 154 -9.54 3.38 -4.25
CA PRO A 154 -10.34 2.27 -4.74
C PRO A 154 -9.49 1.00 -4.85
N THR A 155 -10.04 -0.15 -4.50
CA THR A 155 -9.32 -1.43 -4.63
C THR A 155 -10.15 -2.45 -5.39
N VAL A 156 -9.49 -3.29 -6.17
CA VAL A 156 -10.09 -4.49 -6.77
C VAL A 156 -9.08 -5.63 -6.77
N THR A 157 -9.51 -6.82 -6.35
CA THR A 157 -8.67 -8.03 -6.40
C THR A 157 -9.08 -8.88 -7.60
N LEU A 158 -8.16 -9.05 -8.56
CA LEU A 158 -8.37 -9.92 -9.72
C LEU A 158 -7.28 -10.99 -9.77
N LYS A 159 -7.69 -12.27 -9.79
CA LYS A 159 -6.79 -13.43 -9.88
C LYS A 159 -5.66 -13.41 -8.81
N GLY A 160 -5.98 -12.95 -7.60
CA GLY A 160 -5.04 -12.87 -6.48
C GLY A 160 -4.10 -11.65 -6.49
N MET A 161 -4.28 -10.74 -7.45
CA MET A 161 -3.55 -9.48 -7.56
C MET A 161 -4.45 -8.31 -7.13
N VAL A 162 -3.98 -7.48 -6.21
CA VAL A 162 -4.67 -6.26 -5.81
C VAL A 162 -4.32 -5.15 -6.79
N PHE A 163 -5.32 -4.43 -7.28
CA PHE A 163 -5.19 -3.22 -8.07
C PHE A 163 -5.72 -2.03 -7.28
N ILE A 164 -5.10 -0.86 -7.45
CA ILE A 164 -5.55 0.44 -6.92
C ILE A 164 -5.50 1.53 -7.99
#